data_AF-A0A1H9SLW5-F1
#
_entry.id   AF-A0A1H9SLW5-F1
#
_cell.length_a   1.000
_cell.length_b   1.000
_cell.length_c   1.000
_cell.angle_alpha   90.00
_cell.angle_beta   90.00
_cell.angle_gamma   90.00
#
_symmetry.space_group_name_H-M   'P 1'
#
loop_
_entity.id
_entity.type
_entity.pdbx_description
1 polymer ?
#
loop_
_entity_poly.entity_id
_entity_poly.type
_entity_poly.pdbx_seq_one_letter_code
_entity_poly.pdbx_strand_id
1 'polypeptide(L)'
;MSQLNKKQLSFFALNCFLIMLFVLTKPSFAEEINPSVKSSLSPLTYTIKREQEKFVLNEVSVQTSFGTVASITITMPAGMTLNLTAPTGWTTFNNPTDATINYLLTENNTPANVQAVLEQASFSINDEKKTQGKISISLSTEEISSWKDPQGITHYYKFVPAYTSWLDAYNAAKKITYKGLTGYLATITSEVEHDYIYNSIAKNPGWLGGTRMFHKDRTPIIDQDSISNIEDDYNYGMDNWYWANGPEAGKIFFIGKKRALGGYVPEGVYDGWALATPEPNNSIYGAGGNGEYVLQFALRGSKFWNDLANTNPDPDFIQGYFVEFSSYDSQLEIEENSYSANVPQLVKVQFLDQDTNELLATEEILQNTFSIDSTYDATYLMKTFKDYDLVNMPTNVTGTHQHTSTHTNHSCLLL
;
A
#
# COMPACT_ATOMS: atom_id res chain seq x y z
N MET A 1 -79.19 -44.88 27.70
CA MET A 1 -78.77 -46.21 28.20
C MET A 1 -77.32 -46.38 27.78
N SER A 2 -76.32 -46.72 28.59
CA SER A 2 -76.22 -47.08 30.00
C SER A 2 -74.72 -47.30 30.25
N GLN A 3 -74.17 -46.63 31.27
CA GLN A 3 -73.11 -47.05 32.20
C GLN A 3 -71.78 -47.64 31.66
N LEU A 4 -70.64 -46.99 31.92
CA LEU A 4 -69.80 -47.15 33.13
C LEU A 4 -69.49 -48.61 33.52
N ASN A 5 -68.22 -49.02 33.42
CA ASN A 5 -67.54 -49.55 34.60
C ASN A 5 -66.01 -49.48 34.52
N LYS A 6 -65.42 -49.15 35.69
CA LYS A 6 -64.00 -48.88 35.96
C LYS A 6 -63.27 -50.14 36.48
N LYS A 7 -61.92 -50.02 36.48
CA LYS A 7 -60.89 -50.70 37.29
C LYS A 7 -60.27 -51.93 36.58
N GLN A 8 -58.95 -52.08 36.51
CA GLN A 8 -57.96 -51.95 37.60
C GLN A 8 -56.57 -51.42 37.21
N LEU A 9 -55.91 -50.82 38.22
CA LEU A 9 -54.56 -50.23 38.28
C LEU A 9 -53.45 -51.29 38.36
N SER A 10 -52.33 -51.09 37.65
CA SER A 10 -51.03 -50.70 38.22
C SER A 10 -49.82 -51.14 37.37
N PHE A 11 -48.81 -50.28 37.39
CA PHE A 11 -47.40 -50.46 37.02
C PHE A 11 -46.91 -50.15 35.59
N PHE A 12 -46.02 -49.15 35.59
CA PHE A 12 -44.93 -48.83 34.66
C PHE A 12 -45.19 -48.05 33.36
N ALA A 13 -44.39 -46.98 33.26
CA ALA A 13 -43.94 -46.25 32.08
C ALA A 13 -44.93 -45.29 31.38
N LEU A 14 -44.77 -43.99 31.64
CA LEU A 14 -44.65 -43.06 30.51
C LEU A 14 -43.72 -41.90 30.86
N ASN A 15 -42.67 -41.80 30.08
CA ASN A 15 -41.57 -40.86 30.19
C ASN A 15 -42.07 -39.41 30.20
N CYS A 16 -41.62 -38.67 31.20
CA CYS A 16 -41.38 -37.24 31.10
C CYS A 16 -40.43 -36.99 29.90
N PHE A 17 -40.82 -36.16 28.95
CA PHE A 17 -39.88 -35.17 28.45
C PHE A 17 -40.62 -33.92 28.00
N LEU A 18 -40.58 -32.93 28.89
CA LEU A 18 -40.81 -31.54 28.62
C LEU A 18 -39.75 -31.12 27.59
N ILE A 19 -40.11 -30.96 26.32
CA ILE A 19 -39.19 -30.39 25.33
C ILE A 19 -39.07 -28.90 25.66
N MET A 20 -38.06 -28.58 26.46
CA MET A 20 -37.48 -27.25 26.52
C MET A 20 -37.14 -26.84 25.09
N LEU A 21 -37.71 -25.73 24.65
CA LEU A 21 -37.22 -24.97 23.51
C LEU A 21 -35.83 -24.44 23.91
N PHE A 22 -34.79 -25.26 23.75
CA PHE A 22 -33.43 -24.75 23.68
C PHE A 22 -33.33 -23.99 22.36
N VAL A 23 -33.32 -22.66 22.46
CA VAL A 23 -32.71 -21.82 21.43
C VAL A 23 -31.26 -22.26 21.36
N LEU A 24 -30.95 -23.19 20.46
CA LEU A 24 -29.59 -23.49 20.03
C LEU A 24 -29.11 -22.28 19.24
N THR A 25 -28.69 -21.23 19.94
CA THR A 25 -27.68 -20.33 19.39
C THR A 25 -26.49 -21.21 19.05
N LYS A 26 -26.29 -21.50 17.76
CA LYS A 26 -25.04 -22.07 17.29
C LYS A 26 -23.92 -21.24 17.91
N PRO A 27 -22.90 -21.83 18.58
CA PRO A 27 -21.65 -21.12 18.68
C PRO A 27 -21.20 -20.93 17.23
N SER A 28 -21.30 -19.69 16.76
CA SER A 28 -20.47 -19.23 15.68
C SER A 28 -19.05 -19.59 16.11
N PHE A 29 -18.47 -20.62 15.51
CA PHE A 29 -17.02 -20.67 15.38
C PHE A 29 -16.63 -19.55 14.40
N ALA A 30 -16.86 -18.31 14.82
CA ALA A 30 -15.86 -17.29 14.63
C ALA A 30 -14.80 -17.72 15.63
N GLU A 31 -13.82 -18.46 15.14
CA GLU A 31 -12.49 -18.27 15.70
C GLU A 31 -12.28 -16.77 15.58
N GLU A 32 -12.49 -16.04 16.68
CA GLU A 32 -11.81 -14.79 16.88
C GLU A 32 -10.36 -15.18 16.63
N ILE A 33 -9.89 -14.88 15.42
CA ILE A 33 -8.51 -14.50 15.23
C ILE A 33 -8.40 -13.36 16.22
N ASN A 34 -8.00 -13.70 17.45
CA ASN A 34 -7.24 -12.82 18.27
C ASN A 34 -5.95 -12.79 17.49
N PRO A 35 -5.68 -11.79 16.61
CA PRO A 35 -4.31 -11.46 16.39
C PRO A 35 -3.88 -11.13 17.81
N SER A 36 -3.23 -12.09 18.46
CA SER A 36 -2.16 -11.75 19.35
C SER A 36 -1.37 -10.81 18.48
N VAL A 37 -1.60 -9.51 18.66
CA VAL A 37 -0.78 -8.46 18.11
C VAL A 37 0.53 -8.79 18.80
N LYS A 38 1.29 -9.68 18.17
CA LYS A 38 2.72 -9.52 18.12
C LYS A 38 2.83 -8.13 17.54
N SER A 39 2.83 -7.16 18.45
CA SER A 39 3.77 -6.07 18.43
C SER A 39 5.14 -6.73 18.25
N SER A 40 5.41 -7.25 17.04
CA SER A 40 6.77 -7.40 16.60
C SER A 40 7.27 -5.99 16.68
N LEU A 41 8.26 -5.76 17.56
CA LEU A 41 8.98 -4.49 17.51
C LEU A 41 9.29 -4.23 16.04
N SER A 42 8.96 -3.02 15.58
CA SER A 42 9.32 -2.64 14.23
C SER A 42 10.82 -2.90 14.03
N PRO A 43 11.23 -3.50 12.91
CA PRO A 43 12.65 -3.76 12.63
C PRO A 43 13.45 -2.46 12.46
N LEU A 44 12.76 -1.32 12.42
CA LEU A 44 13.32 0.01 12.30
C LEU A 44 12.76 0.90 13.44
N THR A 45 13.59 1.77 14.00
CA THR A 45 13.14 2.89 14.83
C THR A 45 13.92 4.15 14.48
N TYR A 46 13.31 5.31 14.64
CA TYR A 46 13.98 6.61 14.54
C TYR A 46 13.15 7.70 15.21
N THR A 47 13.79 8.81 15.56
CA THR A 47 13.11 10.07 15.88
C THR A 47 13.26 11.04 14.70
N ILE A 48 12.38 12.05 14.62
CA ILE A 48 12.50 13.13 13.63
C ILE A 48 12.87 14.41 14.36
N LYS A 49 13.96 15.01 13.91
CA LYS A 49 14.42 16.32 14.36
C LYS A 49 14.21 17.32 13.24
N ARG A 50 13.64 18.48 13.57
CA ARG A 50 13.64 19.65 12.70
C ARG A 50 14.99 20.35 12.81
N GLU A 51 15.54 20.75 11.68
CA GLU A 51 16.73 21.61 11.57
C GLU A 51 16.42 22.72 10.57
N GLN A 52 15.87 23.83 11.06
CA GLN A 52 15.46 24.98 10.25
C GLN A 52 14.39 24.61 9.21
N GLU A 53 14.76 24.54 7.93
CA GLU A 53 13.90 24.27 6.77
C GLU A 53 13.98 22.81 6.29
N LYS A 54 14.49 21.91 7.13
CA LYS A 54 14.50 20.47 6.84
C LYS A 54 14.20 19.63 8.07
N PHE A 55 13.81 18.39 7.83
CA PHE A 55 13.81 17.33 8.82
C PHE A 55 14.97 16.37 8.59
N VAL A 56 15.48 15.80 9.66
CA VAL A 56 16.49 14.73 9.64
C VAL A 56 16.01 13.56 10.49
N LEU A 57 16.38 12.35 10.07
CA LEU A 57 16.20 11.18 10.92
C LEU A 57 17.29 11.20 12.00
N ASN A 58 16.91 10.95 13.24
CA ASN A 58 17.83 10.86 14.38
C ASN A 58 17.63 9.52 15.10
N GLU A 59 18.68 9.01 15.75
CA GLU A 59 18.63 7.72 16.47
C GLU A 59 18.09 6.56 15.62
N VAL A 60 18.49 6.53 14.34
CA VAL A 60 18.08 5.46 13.43
C VAL A 60 18.66 4.14 13.93
N SER A 61 17.81 3.13 14.07
CA SER A 61 18.22 1.77 14.42
C SER A 61 17.52 0.77 13.54
N VAL A 62 18.28 -0.10 12.88
CA VAL A 62 17.74 -1.22 12.11
C VAL A 62 18.18 -2.53 12.76
N GLN A 63 17.22 -3.37 13.13
CA GLN A 63 17.49 -4.63 13.83
C GLN A 63 18.23 -5.60 12.92
N THR A 64 19.35 -6.13 13.41
CA THR A 64 20.16 -7.11 12.67
C THR A 64 19.42 -8.42 12.38
N SER A 65 18.45 -8.78 13.21
CA SER A 65 17.58 -9.96 13.04
C SER A 65 16.61 -9.87 11.87
N PHE A 66 16.44 -8.69 11.25
CA PHE A 66 15.58 -8.54 10.08
C PHE A 66 16.13 -9.29 8.85
N GLY A 67 17.45 -9.49 8.78
CA GLY A 67 18.11 -10.09 7.62
C GLY A 67 18.37 -9.08 6.51
N THR A 68 18.58 -9.57 5.29
CA THR A 68 18.86 -8.72 4.13
C THR A 68 17.64 -7.92 3.70
N VAL A 69 17.83 -6.63 3.41
CA VAL A 69 16.78 -5.76 2.91
C VAL A 69 16.87 -5.67 1.39
N ALA A 70 15.77 -5.97 0.70
CA ALA A 70 15.66 -5.93 -0.75
C ALA A 70 14.84 -4.73 -1.26
N SER A 71 13.98 -4.15 -0.42
CA SER A 71 13.33 -2.88 -0.75
C SER A 71 13.01 -2.03 0.49
N ILE A 72 12.93 -0.72 0.27
CA ILE A 72 12.55 0.28 1.27
C ILE A 72 11.48 1.17 0.67
N THR A 73 10.41 1.41 1.42
CA THR A 73 9.39 2.39 1.07
C THR A 73 9.37 3.51 2.09
N ILE A 74 9.49 4.75 1.63
CA ILE A 74 9.43 5.97 2.43
C ILE A 74 8.15 6.71 2.03
N THR A 75 7.27 6.95 2.99
CA THR A 75 6.09 7.80 2.82
C THR A 75 6.25 9.08 3.63
N MET A 76 5.98 10.22 3.02
CA MET A 76 6.09 11.53 3.65
C MET A 76 4.91 12.45 3.27
N PRO A 77 4.61 13.46 4.11
CA PRO A 77 3.62 14.47 3.79
C PRO A 77 3.91 15.24 2.50
N ALA A 78 2.87 15.81 1.90
CA ALA A 78 3.02 16.73 0.79
C ALA A 78 3.80 17.99 1.23
N GLY A 79 4.45 18.65 0.27
CA GLY A 79 5.24 19.86 0.55
C GLY A 79 6.67 19.56 1.00
N MET A 80 7.14 18.32 0.86
CA MET A 80 8.51 17.90 1.20
C MET A 80 9.29 17.41 -0.03
N THR A 81 10.62 17.47 0.04
CA THR A 81 11.54 16.78 -0.88
C THR A 81 12.47 15.87 -0.09
N LEU A 82 12.54 14.58 -0.44
CA LEU A 82 13.55 13.67 0.08
C LEU A 82 14.91 13.98 -0.56
N ASN A 83 15.90 14.30 0.29
CA ASN A 83 17.30 14.40 -0.09
C ASN A 83 18.01 13.15 0.43
N LEU A 84 18.18 12.17 -0.46
CA LEU A 84 18.93 10.96 -0.20
C LEU A 84 19.75 10.59 -1.42
N THR A 85 21.07 10.57 -1.26
CA THR A 85 21.97 10.05 -2.30
C THR A 85 21.95 8.53 -2.22
N ALA A 86 21.26 7.89 -3.16
CA ALA A 86 21.20 6.44 -3.25
C ALA A 86 22.62 5.88 -3.44
N PRO A 87 23.08 4.94 -2.57
CA PRO A 87 24.36 4.27 -2.78
C PRO A 87 24.27 3.32 -3.98
N THR A 88 25.42 2.81 -4.44
CA THR A 88 25.47 1.79 -5.49
C THR A 88 24.58 0.60 -5.12
N GLY A 89 23.74 0.18 -6.06
CA GLY A 89 22.81 -0.94 -5.86
C GLY A 89 21.44 -0.53 -5.32
N TRP A 90 21.23 0.75 -4.99
CA TRP A 90 19.89 1.28 -4.69
C TRP A 90 19.35 1.99 -5.92
N THR A 91 18.17 1.61 -6.35
CA THR A 91 17.48 2.21 -7.49
C THR A 91 16.12 2.73 -7.08
N THR A 92 15.75 3.91 -7.56
CA THR A 92 14.43 4.49 -7.40
C THR A 92 14.01 5.14 -8.71
N PHE A 93 12.72 5.10 -8.99
CA PHE A 93 12.11 5.73 -10.16
C PHE A 93 11.04 6.75 -9.77
N ASN A 94 10.86 6.96 -8.46
CA ASN A 94 9.99 8.01 -7.94
C ASN A 94 10.72 9.35 -8.00
N ASN A 95 9.96 10.43 -8.14
CA ASN A 95 10.51 11.77 -7.93
C ASN A 95 10.77 11.97 -6.43
N PRO A 96 11.81 12.72 -6.05
CA PRO A 96 12.08 12.99 -4.64
C PRO A 96 11.00 13.84 -3.96
N THR A 97 9.99 14.33 -4.70
CA THR A 97 8.82 15.05 -4.17
C THR A 97 7.57 14.17 -4.07
N ASP A 98 7.63 12.92 -4.53
CA ASP A 98 6.48 12.01 -4.47
C ASP A 98 6.16 11.68 -3.00
N ALA A 99 4.87 11.54 -2.68
CA ALA A 99 4.44 11.24 -1.32
C ALA A 99 4.91 9.84 -0.86
N THR A 100 5.16 8.94 -1.80
CA THR A 100 5.70 7.60 -1.56
C THR A 100 6.86 7.37 -2.51
N ILE A 101 8.03 7.04 -1.96
CA ILE A 101 9.27 6.79 -2.67
C ILE A 101 9.72 5.38 -2.31
N ASN A 102 9.96 4.55 -3.33
CA ASN A 102 10.48 3.21 -3.15
C ASN A 102 11.92 3.12 -3.66
N TYR A 103 12.74 2.38 -2.93
CA TYR A 103 14.07 1.96 -3.34
C TYR A 103 14.09 0.44 -3.46
N LEU A 104 14.53 -0.08 -4.61
CA LEU A 104 14.95 -1.46 -4.78
C LEU A 104 16.45 -1.58 -4.53
N LEU A 105 16.84 -2.55 -3.71
CA LEU A 105 18.18 -2.74 -3.20
C LEU A 105 18.72 -4.06 -3.75
N THR A 106 19.75 -4.01 -4.59
CA THR A 106 20.43 -5.23 -5.06
C THR A 106 20.99 -6.03 -3.87
N GLU A 107 20.92 -7.36 -3.95
CA GLU A 107 21.34 -8.29 -2.91
C GLU A 107 22.70 -7.88 -2.30
N ASN A 108 22.74 -7.82 -0.97
CA ASN A 108 23.84 -7.44 -0.05
C ASN A 108 23.62 -6.20 0.81
N ASN A 109 22.40 -5.66 0.90
CA ASN A 109 22.12 -4.62 1.89
C ASN A 109 21.79 -5.24 3.25
N THR A 110 22.79 -5.26 4.13
CA THR A 110 22.61 -5.63 5.54
C THR A 110 21.83 -4.54 6.28
N PRO A 111 21.20 -4.86 7.43
CA PRO A 111 20.57 -3.86 8.30
C PRO A 111 21.50 -2.68 8.63
N ALA A 112 22.80 -2.95 8.82
CA ALA A 112 23.79 -1.92 9.08
C ALA A 112 24.02 -0.98 7.88
N ASN A 113 24.00 -1.52 6.64
CA ASN A 113 24.10 -0.68 5.44
C ASN A 113 22.87 0.21 5.27
N VAL A 114 21.68 -0.37 5.48
CA VAL A 114 20.42 0.40 5.43
C VAL A 114 20.41 1.50 6.48
N GLN A 115 20.79 1.20 7.72
CA GLN A 115 20.87 2.19 8.78
C GLN A 115 21.78 3.36 8.39
N ALA A 116 23.00 3.09 7.94
CA ALA A 116 23.97 4.12 7.55
C ALA A 116 23.49 5.01 6.39
N VAL A 117 22.65 4.49 5.50
CA VAL A 117 22.05 5.26 4.41
C VAL A 117 20.89 6.13 4.93
N LEU A 118 20.01 5.56 5.75
CA LEU A 118 18.89 6.30 6.35
C LEU A 118 19.37 7.42 7.30
N GLU A 119 20.49 7.25 7.99
CA GLU A 119 21.14 8.30 8.79
C GLU A 119 21.56 9.53 7.96
N GLN A 120 21.71 9.38 6.64
CA GLN A 120 22.02 10.48 5.71
C GLN A 120 20.75 11.11 5.10
N ALA A 121 19.58 10.51 5.30
CA ALA A 121 18.33 11.02 4.75
C ALA A 121 17.94 12.33 5.43
N SER A 122 17.58 13.32 4.61
CA SER A 122 16.95 14.54 5.08
C SER A 122 15.78 14.92 4.18
N PHE A 123 14.87 15.72 4.70
CA PHE A 123 13.63 16.07 4.03
C PHE A 123 13.49 17.58 4.03
N SER A 124 13.71 18.22 2.89
CA SER A 124 13.53 19.67 2.74
C SER A 124 12.06 20.03 2.82
N ILE A 125 11.75 21.14 3.48
CA ILE A 125 10.40 21.69 3.62
C ILE A 125 10.20 22.72 2.52
N ASN A 126 9.34 22.41 1.55
CA ASN A 126 9.03 23.29 0.43
C ASN A 126 7.73 24.08 0.67
N ASP A 127 6.82 23.55 1.49
CA ASP A 127 5.56 24.20 1.87
C ASP A 127 5.20 23.84 3.32
N GLU A 128 5.46 24.77 4.23
CA GLU A 128 5.22 24.61 5.67
C GLU A 128 3.76 24.24 5.98
N LYS A 129 2.79 24.75 5.21
CA LYS A 129 1.37 24.50 5.47
C LYS A 129 0.96 23.07 5.13
N LYS A 130 1.59 22.47 4.10
CA LYS A 130 1.29 21.10 3.66
C LYS A 130 2.06 20.05 4.44
N THR A 131 3.18 20.43 5.05
CA THR A 131 4.12 19.54 5.71
C THR A 131 3.64 19.12 7.10
N GLN A 132 2.54 18.38 7.17
CA GLN A 132 1.91 17.92 8.40
C GLN A 132 1.72 16.39 8.38
N GLY A 133 1.84 15.75 9.54
CA GLY A 133 1.64 14.30 9.69
C GLY A 133 2.92 13.56 10.06
N LYS A 134 3.21 12.46 9.35
CA LYS A 134 4.28 11.52 9.70
C LYS A 134 5.16 11.18 8.52
N ILE A 135 6.46 11.01 8.76
CA ILE A 135 7.32 10.25 7.87
C ILE A 135 7.25 8.79 8.33
N SER A 136 6.95 7.89 7.40
CA SER A 136 6.89 6.44 7.63
C SER A 136 7.89 5.73 6.73
N ILE A 137 8.61 4.76 7.27
CA ILE A 137 9.58 3.96 6.52
C ILE A 137 9.29 2.49 6.79
N SER A 138 9.12 1.70 5.72
CA SER A 138 8.95 0.25 5.79
C SER A 138 10.07 -0.48 5.06
N LEU A 139 10.52 -1.58 5.65
CA LEU A 139 11.56 -2.46 5.11
C LEU A 139 10.93 -3.75 4.57
N SER A 140 11.50 -4.31 3.52
CA SER A 140 11.10 -5.62 2.99
C SER A 140 12.30 -6.47 2.63
N THR A 141 12.17 -7.78 2.85
CA THR A 141 13.13 -8.80 2.36
C THR A 141 12.89 -9.14 0.90
N GLU A 142 11.84 -8.62 0.29
CA GLU A 142 11.42 -8.86 -1.08
C GLU A 142 11.65 -7.62 -1.96
N GLU A 143 11.97 -7.84 -3.24
CA GLU A 143 12.04 -6.80 -4.27
C GLU A 143 10.61 -6.38 -4.65
N ILE A 144 10.07 -5.40 -3.93
CA ILE A 144 8.71 -4.89 -4.11
C ILE A 144 8.77 -3.37 -4.25
N SER A 145 8.16 -2.85 -5.31
CA SER A 145 7.95 -1.41 -5.47
C SER A 145 6.51 -1.02 -5.18
N SER A 146 6.25 0.28 -4.98
CA SER A 146 4.90 0.79 -4.71
C SER A 146 4.57 2.05 -5.49
N TRP A 147 3.35 2.10 -6.00
CA TRP A 147 2.79 3.25 -6.71
C TRP A 147 1.41 3.55 -6.16
N LYS A 148 1.08 4.84 -6.06
CA LYS A 148 -0.23 5.28 -5.58
C LYS A 148 -1.03 5.80 -6.76
N ASP A 149 -2.22 5.24 -6.94
CA ASP A 149 -3.12 5.65 -8.01
C ASP A 149 -3.80 7.00 -7.71
N PRO A 150 -4.48 7.62 -8.70
CA PRO A 150 -5.22 8.87 -8.48
C PRO A 150 -6.37 8.77 -7.47
N GLN A 151 -6.85 7.57 -7.15
CA GLN A 151 -7.88 7.32 -6.13
C GLN A 151 -7.27 7.24 -4.72
N GLY A 152 -5.95 7.23 -4.62
CA GLY A 152 -5.20 7.17 -3.37
C GLY A 152 -4.93 5.76 -2.87
N ILE A 153 -5.25 4.73 -3.65
CA ILE A 153 -4.93 3.33 -3.34
C ILE A 153 -3.47 3.08 -3.66
N THR A 154 -2.76 2.47 -2.72
CA THR A 154 -1.38 2.02 -2.95
C THR A 154 -1.41 0.64 -3.59
N HIS A 155 -0.73 0.52 -4.72
CA HIS A 155 -0.47 -0.72 -5.44
C HIS A 155 0.99 -1.11 -5.23
N TYR A 156 1.23 -2.38 -4.98
CA TYR A 156 2.56 -2.95 -4.80
C TYR A 156 2.83 -3.91 -5.95
N TYR A 157 4.05 -3.88 -6.48
CA TYR A 157 4.41 -4.72 -7.62
C TYR A 157 5.66 -5.54 -7.33
N LYS A 158 5.69 -6.75 -7.87
CA LYS A 158 6.82 -7.67 -7.82
C LYS A 158 6.97 -8.35 -9.17
N PHE A 159 8.21 -8.51 -9.65
CA PHE A 159 8.50 -9.46 -10.72
C PHE A 159 8.93 -10.78 -10.09
N VAL A 160 8.35 -11.88 -10.55
CA VAL A 160 8.77 -13.23 -10.14
C VAL A 160 9.50 -13.89 -11.32
N PRO A 161 10.84 -14.02 -11.27
CA PRO A 161 11.59 -14.75 -12.28
C PRO A 161 11.21 -16.22 -12.28
N ALA A 162 10.52 -16.67 -13.33
CA ALA A 162 10.03 -18.03 -13.45
C ALA A 162 9.65 -18.33 -14.91
N TYR A 163 10.22 -19.39 -15.46
CA TYR A 163 9.79 -19.92 -16.75
C TYR A 163 8.60 -20.86 -16.55
N THR A 164 7.38 -20.35 -16.72
CA THR A 164 6.14 -21.06 -16.40
C THR A 164 5.00 -20.68 -17.35
N SER A 165 3.94 -21.49 -17.38
CA SER A 165 2.72 -21.18 -18.14
C SER A 165 1.95 -20.01 -17.52
N TRP A 166 1.08 -19.36 -18.30
CA TRP A 166 0.20 -18.30 -17.78
C TRP A 166 -0.77 -18.84 -16.72
N LEU A 167 -1.36 -20.03 -16.95
CA LEU A 167 -2.27 -20.66 -15.97
C LEU A 167 -1.55 -20.96 -14.64
N ASP A 168 -0.31 -21.45 -14.69
CA ASP A 168 0.49 -21.68 -13.48
C ASP A 168 0.92 -20.36 -12.82
N ALA A 169 1.26 -19.33 -13.60
CA ALA A 169 1.60 -18.00 -13.10
C ALA A 169 0.42 -17.34 -12.38
N TYR A 170 -0.79 -17.44 -12.93
CA TYR A 170 -2.03 -17.00 -12.27
C TYR A 170 -2.16 -17.65 -10.88
N ASN A 171 -2.06 -18.97 -10.84
CA ASN A 171 -2.20 -19.75 -9.60
C ASN A 171 -1.07 -19.50 -8.61
N ALA A 172 0.13 -19.18 -9.08
CA ALA A 172 1.27 -18.84 -8.24
C ALA A 172 1.11 -17.44 -7.65
N ALA A 173 0.69 -16.45 -8.45
CA ALA A 173 0.44 -15.09 -7.99
C ALA A 173 -0.60 -15.03 -6.85
N LYS A 174 -1.72 -15.77 -6.98
CA LYS A 174 -2.78 -15.87 -5.95
C LYS A 174 -2.35 -16.52 -4.62
N LYS A 175 -1.13 -17.05 -4.53
CA LYS A 175 -0.55 -17.62 -3.30
C LYS A 175 0.45 -16.70 -2.62
N ILE A 176 0.85 -15.60 -3.27
CA ILE A 176 1.81 -14.66 -2.70
C ILE A 176 1.01 -13.64 -1.89
N THR A 177 1.50 -13.31 -0.70
CA THR A 177 0.91 -12.29 0.15
C THR A 177 1.92 -11.22 0.49
N TYR A 178 1.49 -9.96 0.54
CA TYR A 178 2.30 -8.84 1.00
C TYR A 178 1.41 -7.86 1.77
N LYS A 179 1.80 -7.44 2.98
CA LYS A 179 0.97 -6.56 3.83
C LYS A 179 -0.47 -7.03 4.00
N GLY A 180 -0.69 -8.33 4.13
CA GLY A 180 -2.03 -8.93 4.26
C GLY A 180 -2.87 -8.92 2.98
N LEU A 181 -2.31 -8.46 1.85
CA LEU A 181 -2.94 -8.44 0.54
C LEU A 181 -2.53 -9.68 -0.25
N THR A 182 -3.49 -10.34 -0.90
CA THR A 182 -3.26 -11.45 -1.82
C THR A 182 -2.84 -10.91 -3.19
N GLY A 183 -1.77 -11.46 -3.74
CA GLY A 183 -1.25 -11.10 -5.05
C GLY A 183 -2.12 -11.61 -6.19
N TYR A 184 -2.05 -10.95 -7.33
CA TYR A 184 -2.65 -11.38 -8.60
C TYR A 184 -1.71 -11.01 -9.75
N LEU A 185 -1.90 -11.60 -10.93
CA LEU A 185 -1.11 -11.14 -12.09
C LEU A 185 -1.45 -9.69 -12.37
N ALA A 186 -0.43 -8.84 -12.48
CA ALA A 186 -0.62 -7.40 -12.54
C ALA A 186 -1.55 -6.99 -13.69
N THR A 187 -2.34 -5.95 -13.41
CA THR A 187 -3.16 -5.26 -14.40
C THR A 187 -2.51 -3.91 -14.70
N ILE A 188 -2.80 -3.34 -15.86
CA ILE A 188 -2.25 -2.03 -16.24
C ILE A 188 -3.36 -1.22 -16.90
N THR A 189 -3.78 -0.16 -16.23
CA THR A 189 -4.99 0.61 -16.56
C THR A 189 -4.70 2.05 -16.95
N SER A 190 -3.43 2.47 -16.91
CA SER A 190 -3.01 3.81 -17.34
C SER A 190 -1.58 3.83 -17.89
N GLU A 191 -1.26 4.86 -18.68
CA GLU A 191 0.11 5.07 -19.19
C GLU A 191 1.12 5.34 -18.07
N VAL A 192 0.71 6.05 -17.02
CA VAL A 192 1.56 6.37 -15.86
C VAL A 192 1.93 5.09 -15.10
N GLU A 193 0.95 4.23 -14.84
CA GLU A 193 1.17 2.93 -14.21
C GLU A 193 2.05 2.03 -15.10
N HIS A 194 1.78 1.99 -16.40
CA HIS A 194 2.56 1.23 -17.38
C HIS A 194 4.04 1.61 -17.31
N ASP A 195 4.34 2.91 -17.40
CA ASP A 195 5.71 3.42 -17.34
C ASP A 195 6.35 3.17 -15.98
N TYR A 196 5.57 3.26 -14.90
CA TYR A 196 6.05 2.96 -13.56
C TYR A 196 6.48 1.50 -13.44
N ILE A 197 5.65 0.53 -13.82
CA ILE A 197 5.96 -0.91 -13.69
C ILE A 197 7.20 -1.27 -14.51
N TYR A 198 7.27 -0.83 -15.77
CA TYR A 198 8.40 -1.15 -16.65
C TYR A 198 9.73 -0.58 -16.13
N ASN A 199 9.72 0.64 -15.59
CA ASN A 199 10.94 1.26 -15.12
C ASN A 199 11.33 0.79 -13.72
N SER A 200 10.37 0.65 -12.81
CA SER A 200 10.62 0.41 -11.39
C SER A 200 10.75 -1.04 -10.98
N ILE A 201 10.19 -1.98 -11.72
CA ILE A 201 10.13 -3.40 -11.32
C ILE A 201 11.07 -4.24 -12.16
N ALA A 202 10.75 -4.41 -13.43
CA ALA A 202 11.52 -5.26 -14.33
C ALA A 202 11.25 -4.88 -15.79
N LYS A 203 12.31 -4.99 -16.58
CA LYS A 203 12.25 -4.91 -18.05
C LYS A 203 12.20 -6.29 -18.70
N ASN A 204 12.18 -7.33 -17.87
CA ASN A 204 12.11 -8.71 -18.29
C ASN A 204 10.70 -9.01 -18.82
N PRO A 205 10.58 -9.71 -19.95
CA PRO A 205 9.29 -10.08 -20.49
C PRO A 205 8.59 -11.09 -19.56
N GLY A 206 7.29 -10.91 -19.34
CA GLY A 206 6.54 -11.75 -18.41
C GLY A 206 5.03 -11.60 -18.49
N TRP A 207 4.31 -12.46 -17.79
CA TRP A 207 2.85 -12.50 -17.81
C TRP A 207 2.20 -11.33 -17.06
N LEU A 208 1.08 -10.84 -17.61
CA LEU A 208 0.08 -9.98 -16.95
C LEU A 208 -1.27 -10.70 -16.83
N GLY A 209 -2.22 -10.12 -16.09
CA GLY A 209 -3.55 -10.70 -15.86
C GLY A 209 -4.49 -10.73 -17.06
N GLY A 210 -4.08 -10.21 -18.23
CA GLY A 210 -4.94 -10.11 -19.41
C GLY A 210 -5.10 -11.43 -20.15
N THR A 211 -6.33 -11.75 -20.57
CA THR A 211 -6.62 -12.94 -21.39
C THR A 211 -7.87 -12.74 -22.25
N ARG A 212 -8.03 -13.62 -23.24
CA ARG A 212 -9.31 -13.85 -23.94
C ARG A 212 -9.82 -15.29 -23.75
N MET A 213 -9.24 -16.07 -22.84
CA MET A 213 -9.72 -17.40 -22.50
C MET A 213 -11.02 -17.35 -21.72
N PHE A 214 -11.90 -18.31 -21.94
CA PHE A 214 -13.10 -18.54 -21.13
C PHE A 214 -13.11 -20.01 -20.67
N HIS A 215 -13.82 -20.35 -19.62
CA HIS A 215 -14.13 -21.74 -19.31
C HIS A 215 -14.93 -22.40 -20.46
N LYS A 216 -14.94 -23.74 -20.56
CA LYS A 216 -15.70 -24.45 -21.61
C LYS A 216 -17.19 -24.12 -21.63
N ASP A 217 -17.77 -23.79 -20.48
CA ASP A 217 -19.16 -23.34 -20.35
C ASP A 217 -19.40 -21.89 -20.82
N ARG A 218 -18.35 -21.23 -21.35
CA ARG A 218 -18.34 -19.85 -21.85
C ARG A 218 -18.50 -18.81 -20.75
N THR A 219 -18.14 -19.12 -19.51
CA THR A 219 -17.96 -18.12 -18.45
C THR A 219 -16.53 -17.58 -18.43
N PRO A 220 -16.32 -16.29 -18.14
CA PRO A 220 -14.98 -15.72 -18.02
C PRO A 220 -14.30 -16.14 -16.72
N ILE A 221 -12.97 -16.00 -16.67
CA ILE A 221 -12.17 -16.07 -15.44
C ILE A 221 -12.36 -14.74 -14.70
N ILE A 222 -12.88 -14.74 -13.47
CA ILE A 222 -13.20 -13.54 -12.70
C ILE A 222 -12.66 -13.70 -11.29
N ASP A 223 -11.36 -13.44 -11.16
CA ASP A 223 -10.59 -13.39 -9.91
C ASP A 223 -10.70 -14.62 -9.00
N GLN A 224 -10.94 -15.81 -9.55
CA GLN A 224 -10.98 -17.04 -8.74
C GLN A 224 -9.66 -17.25 -7.99
N ASP A 225 -9.73 -17.74 -6.74
CA ASP A 225 -8.56 -18.06 -5.91
C ASP A 225 -7.58 -19.03 -6.57
N SER A 226 -8.10 -19.90 -7.43
CA SER A 226 -7.32 -20.77 -8.30
C SER A 226 -8.11 -21.14 -9.54
N ILE A 227 -7.40 -21.51 -10.59
CA ILE A 227 -7.94 -21.94 -11.87
C ILE A 227 -7.29 -23.27 -12.30
N SER A 228 -7.92 -24.01 -13.22
CA SER A 228 -7.30 -25.22 -13.78
C SER A 228 -6.03 -24.85 -14.53
N ASN A 229 -4.98 -25.66 -14.41
CA ASN A 229 -3.77 -25.53 -15.22
C ASN A 229 -3.78 -26.41 -16.49
N ILE A 230 -4.94 -27.02 -16.80
CA ILE A 230 -5.15 -27.82 -18.01
C ILE A 230 -5.77 -26.92 -19.08
N GLU A 231 -5.03 -26.64 -20.15
CA GLU A 231 -5.47 -25.77 -21.26
C GLU A 231 -6.78 -26.27 -21.92
N ASP A 232 -6.98 -27.60 -21.96
CA ASP A 232 -8.19 -28.23 -22.49
C ASP A 232 -9.47 -27.92 -21.70
N ASP A 233 -9.38 -27.34 -20.51
CA ASP A 233 -10.54 -26.87 -19.73
C ASP A 233 -11.05 -25.49 -20.19
N TYR A 234 -10.37 -24.87 -21.16
CA TYR A 234 -10.64 -23.53 -21.64
C TYR A 234 -11.06 -23.48 -23.10
N ASN A 235 -11.80 -22.44 -23.43
CA ASN A 235 -12.10 -21.97 -24.77
C ASN A 235 -11.34 -20.67 -25.01
N TYR A 236 -10.29 -20.76 -25.82
CA TYR A 236 -9.48 -19.64 -26.28
C TYR A 236 -9.93 -19.14 -27.67
N GLY A 237 -11.17 -19.41 -28.08
CA GLY A 237 -11.75 -18.93 -29.33
C GLY A 237 -12.42 -17.56 -29.24
N MET A 238 -12.45 -16.93 -28.07
CA MET A 238 -13.16 -15.65 -27.85
C MET A 238 -12.34 -14.47 -28.35
N ASP A 239 -13.02 -13.39 -28.74
CA ASP A 239 -12.39 -12.25 -29.41
C ASP A 239 -11.88 -11.18 -28.45
N ASN A 240 -12.59 -10.93 -27.34
CA ASN A 240 -12.31 -9.77 -26.49
C ASN A 240 -11.31 -10.10 -25.40
N TRP A 241 -10.36 -9.20 -25.19
CA TRP A 241 -9.39 -9.25 -24.11
C TRP A 241 -9.92 -8.53 -22.88
N TYR A 242 -9.77 -9.19 -21.74
CA TYR A 242 -10.24 -8.73 -20.45
C TYR A 242 -9.25 -9.11 -19.35
N TRP A 243 -9.35 -8.43 -18.20
CA TRP A 243 -8.54 -8.75 -17.03
C TRP A 243 -9.13 -9.96 -16.28
N ALA A 244 -8.33 -11.00 -16.04
CA ALA A 244 -8.80 -12.22 -15.40
C ALA A 244 -8.89 -12.13 -13.87
N ASN A 245 -8.15 -11.21 -13.25
CA ASN A 245 -7.98 -11.10 -11.80
C ASN A 245 -7.79 -9.64 -11.37
N GLY A 246 -7.69 -9.45 -10.05
CA GLY A 246 -7.55 -8.14 -9.43
C GLY A 246 -8.84 -7.31 -9.45
N PRO A 247 -8.78 -6.03 -9.06
CA PRO A 247 -9.93 -5.12 -9.04
C PRO A 247 -10.55 -4.86 -10.42
N GLU A 248 -9.84 -5.24 -11.49
CA GLU A 248 -10.26 -5.09 -12.88
C GLU A 248 -10.94 -6.34 -13.44
N ALA A 249 -11.08 -7.42 -12.67
CA ALA A 249 -11.58 -8.69 -13.16
C ALA A 249 -12.88 -8.57 -13.98
N GLY A 250 -12.85 -9.10 -15.20
CA GLY A 250 -13.95 -9.05 -16.18
C GLY A 250 -14.04 -7.76 -17.00
N LYS A 251 -13.30 -6.70 -16.67
CA LYS A 251 -13.28 -5.47 -17.48
C LYS A 251 -12.53 -5.73 -18.79
N ILE A 252 -13.17 -5.35 -19.91
CA ILE A 252 -12.60 -5.45 -21.26
C ILE A 252 -11.65 -4.28 -21.49
N PHE A 253 -10.45 -4.56 -22.00
CA PHE A 253 -9.48 -3.54 -22.42
C PHE A 253 -9.18 -3.54 -23.92
N PHE A 254 -9.55 -4.59 -24.66
CA PHE A 254 -9.42 -4.61 -26.12
C PHE A 254 -10.48 -5.49 -26.78
N ILE A 255 -11.09 -5.00 -27.85
CA ILE A 255 -12.09 -5.72 -28.65
C ILE A 255 -11.42 -6.29 -29.89
N GLY A 256 -11.49 -7.62 -30.06
CA GLY A 256 -10.96 -8.34 -31.22
C GLY A 256 -9.64 -9.09 -30.95
N LYS A 257 -9.39 -10.16 -31.73
CA LYS A 257 -8.16 -10.96 -31.62
C LYS A 257 -6.95 -10.32 -32.29
N LYS A 258 -7.18 -9.45 -33.28
CA LYS A 258 -6.13 -8.87 -34.12
C LYS A 258 -6.37 -7.39 -34.34
N ARG A 259 -5.41 -6.54 -33.98
CA ARG A 259 -5.50 -5.10 -34.29
C ARG A 259 -5.56 -4.84 -35.80
N ALA A 260 -4.74 -5.57 -36.57
CA ALA A 260 -4.71 -5.44 -38.03
C ALA A 260 -6.01 -5.83 -38.75
N LEU A 261 -6.92 -6.57 -38.10
CA LEU A 261 -8.22 -6.96 -38.65
C LEU A 261 -9.40 -6.23 -37.99
N GLY A 262 -9.18 -4.96 -37.61
CA GLY A 262 -10.23 -4.11 -37.07
C GLY A 262 -10.45 -4.24 -35.56
N GLY A 263 -9.53 -4.89 -34.83
CA GLY A 263 -9.52 -4.84 -33.37
C GLY A 263 -9.24 -3.42 -32.87
N TYR A 264 -9.91 -3.03 -31.79
CA TYR A 264 -9.87 -1.66 -31.27
C TYR A 264 -10.01 -1.61 -29.75
N VAL A 265 -9.63 -0.46 -29.21
CA VAL A 265 -9.67 -0.16 -27.79
C VAL A 265 -11.01 0.50 -27.48
N PRO A 266 -11.76 0.04 -26.47
CA PRO A 266 -12.93 0.77 -25.99
C PRO A 266 -12.58 2.21 -25.59
N GLU A 267 -13.53 3.14 -25.76
CA GLU A 267 -13.32 4.54 -25.42
C GLU A 267 -12.98 4.70 -23.93
N GLY A 268 -11.95 5.49 -23.63
CA GLY A 268 -11.51 5.78 -22.27
C GLY A 268 -10.76 4.63 -21.57
N VAL A 269 -10.48 3.53 -22.26
CA VAL A 269 -9.71 2.40 -21.72
C VAL A 269 -8.28 2.45 -22.22
N TYR A 270 -7.34 2.15 -21.33
CA TYR A 270 -5.92 2.08 -21.66
C TYR A 270 -5.57 0.72 -22.27
N ASP A 271 -4.69 0.74 -23.27
CA ASP A 271 -3.98 -0.44 -23.76
C ASP A 271 -2.51 -0.10 -24.01
N GLY A 272 -1.63 -1.06 -23.75
CA GLY A 272 -0.20 -0.95 -23.99
C GLY A 272 0.32 -1.83 -25.13
N TRP A 273 -0.55 -2.28 -26.05
CA TRP A 273 -0.17 -3.17 -27.16
C TRP A 273 0.94 -2.55 -28.02
N ALA A 274 1.91 -3.36 -28.45
CA ALA A 274 2.93 -2.89 -29.37
C ALA A 274 2.30 -2.46 -30.71
N LEU A 275 2.65 -1.27 -31.19
CA LEU A 275 2.13 -0.73 -32.45
C LEU A 275 3.08 -0.97 -33.64
N ALA A 276 4.39 -1.07 -33.38
CA ALA A 276 5.40 -1.26 -34.42
C ALA A 276 5.33 -2.66 -35.05
N THR A 277 5.04 -3.67 -34.24
CA THR A 277 4.56 -4.99 -34.64
C THR A 277 3.10 -5.04 -34.17
N PRO A 278 2.09 -4.85 -35.04
CA PRO A 278 0.73 -4.59 -34.57
C PRO A 278 0.14 -5.70 -33.68
N GLU A 279 0.16 -5.49 -32.36
CA GLU A 279 -0.40 -6.38 -31.36
C GLU A 279 -1.82 -5.95 -30.91
N PRO A 280 -2.67 -6.88 -30.45
CA PRO A 280 -2.47 -8.32 -30.54
C PRO A 280 -2.51 -8.77 -32.01
N ASN A 281 -1.72 -9.77 -32.36
CA ASN A 281 -1.64 -10.29 -33.73
C ASN A 281 -2.23 -11.69 -33.86
N ASN A 282 -2.52 -12.37 -32.74
CA ASN A 282 -3.02 -13.74 -32.64
C ASN A 282 -2.30 -14.67 -33.62
N SER A 283 -0.99 -14.78 -33.44
CA SER A 283 -0.11 -15.65 -34.21
C SER A 283 -0.48 -17.10 -33.96
N ILE A 284 -0.34 -17.92 -35.01
CA ILE A 284 -0.42 -19.38 -34.88
C ILE A 284 0.98 -20.01 -34.83
N TYR A 285 2.01 -19.24 -35.20
CA TYR A 285 3.40 -19.65 -35.19
C TYR A 285 3.95 -19.48 -33.77
N GLY A 286 4.46 -20.55 -33.17
CA GLY A 286 4.88 -20.59 -31.76
C GLY A 286 3.76 -20.93 -30.77
N ALA A 287 2.49 -20.80 -31.19
CA ALA A 287 1.29 -21.05 -30.37
C ALA A 287 0.70 -22.47 -30.54
N GLY A 288 1.48 -23.44 -31.04
CA GLY A 288 0.98 -24.81 -31.29
C GLY A 288 -0.18 -24.92 -32.29
N GLY A 289 -0.44 -23.88 -33.09
CA GLY A 289 -1.56 -23.81 -34.03
C GLY A 289 -2.87 -23.26 -33.45
N ASN A 290 -2.94 -22.98 -32.14
CA ASN A 290 -4.18 -22.63 -31.42
C ASN A 290 -4.47 -21.11 -31.35
N GLY A 291 -3.52 -20.27 -31.79
CA GLY A 291 -3.59 -18.82 -31.62
C GLY A 291 -3.07 -18.36 -30.25
N GLU A 292 -2.93 -17.05 -30.08
CA GLU A 292 -2.41 -16.41 -28.86
C GLU A 292 -3.55 -15.74 -28.10
N TYR A 293 -3.59 -15.91 -26.78
CA TYR A 293 -4.78 -15.61 -25.95
C TYR A 293 -4.47 -15.22 -24.50
N VAL A 294 -3.20 -15.06 -24.14
CA VAL A 294 -2.76 -14.51 -22.84
C VAL A 294 -1.81 -13.34 -23.04
N LEU A 295 -1.82 -12.40 -22.10
CA LEU A 295 -1.13 -11.13 -22.20
C LEU A 295 0.30 -11.21 -21.64
N GLN A 296 1.27 -10.79 -22.45
CA GLN A 296 2.66 -10.59 -22.07
C GLN A 296 2.98 -9.10 -21.99
N PHE A 297 3.74 -8.72 -20.96
CA PHE A 297 4.38 -7.43 -20.82
C PHE A 297 5.84 -7.49 -21.23
N ALA A 298 6.36 -6.31 -21.53
CA ALA A 298 7.75 -6.06 -21.84
C ALA A 298 8.30 -6.83 -23.06
N LEU A 299 7.55 -6.82 -24.17
CA LEU A 299 7.89 -7.50 -25.42
C LEU A 299 9.33 -7.20 -25.85
N ARG A 300 10.19 -8.23 -25.82
CA ARG A 300 11.62 -8.15 -26.20
C ARG A 300 12.37 -7.02 -25.48
N GLY A 301 12.02 -6.79 -24.22
CA GLY A 301 12.61 -5.74 -23.40
C GLY A 301 12.15 -4.32 -23.74
N SER A 302 11.15 -4.13 -24.62
CA SER A 302 10.42 -2.86 -24.73
C SER A 302 9.40 -2.72 -23.60
N LYS A 303 8.69 -1.59 -23.47
CA LYS A 303 7.57 -1.49 -22.50
C LYS A 303 6.27 -2.10 -23.00
N PHE A 304 6.13 -2.42 -24.28
CA PHE A 304 4.83 -2.71 -24.88
C PHE A 304 4.39 -4.17 -24.71
N TRP A 305 3.10 -4.40 -24.90
CA TRP A 305 2.44 -5.69 -24.70
C TRP A 305 2.47 -6.54 -25.96
N ASN A 306 2.37 -7.85 -25.78
CA ASN A 306 2.23 -8.87 -26.82
C ASN A 306 1.22 -9.93 -26.39
N ASP A 307 0.58 -10.61 -27.34
CA ASP A 307 -0.21 -11.79 -27.05
C ASP A 307 0.64 -13.04 -27.26
N LEU A 308 0.45 -14.05 -26.40
CA LEU A 308 1.08 -15.36 -26.54
C LEU A 308 0.08 -16.48 -26.26
N ALA A 309 0.46 -17.72 -26.56
CA ALA A 309 -0.24 -18.91 -26.06
C ALA A 309 0.06 -19.12 -24.57
N ASN A 310 -0.65 -20.04 -23.91
CA ASN A 310 -0.47 -20.35 -22.49
C ASN A 310 1.00 -20.68 -22.11
N THR A 311 1.76 -21.22 -23.06
CA THR A 311 3.21 -21.44 -22.94
C THR A 311 3.92 -20.86 -24.15
N ASN A 312 5.16 -20.44 -23.97
CA ASN A 312 6.05 -20.07 -25.06
C ASN A 312 7.39 -20.78 -24.86
N PRO A 313 7.90 -21.55 -25.84
CA PRO A 313 9.17 -22.26 -25.73
C PRO A 313 10.41 -21.35 -25.76
N ASP A 314 10.25 -20.07 -26.12
CA ASP A 314 11.34 -19.11 -26.24
C ASP A 314 11.47 -18.28 -24.95
N PRO A 315 12.57 -18.43 -24.18
CA PRO A 315 12.81 -17.67 -22.96
C PRO A 315 13.04 -16.17 -23.22
N ASP A 316 13.25 -15.73 -24.46
CA ASP A 316 13.29 -14.30 -24.79
C ASP A 316 11.89 -13.65 -24.77
N PHE A 317 10.84 -14.46 -24.75
CA PHE A 317 9.45 -13.99 -24.66
C PHE A 317 8.86 -14.13 -23.27
N ILE A 318 9.35 -15.05 -22.42
CA ILE A 318 8.83 -15.22 -21.06
C ILE A 318 9.98 -15.55 -20.12
N GLN A 319 10.17 -14.70 -19.12
CA GLN A 319 11.19 -14.85 -18.08
C GLN A 319 10.59 -14.83 -16.68
N GLY A 320 9.28 -14.59 -16.56
CA GLY A 320 8.60 -14.45 -15.29
C GLY A 320 7.16 -13.96 -15.43
N TYR A 321 6.66 -13.40 -14.36
CA TYR A 321 5.34 -12.77 -14.31
C TYR A 321 5.35 -11.61 -13.33
N PHE A 322 4.51 -10.62 -13.62
CA PHE A 322 4.32 -9.45 -12.77
C PHE A 322 3.17 -9.74 -11.82
N VAL A 323 3.41 -9.52 -10.54
CA VAL A 323 2.42 -9.67 -9.47
C VAL A 323 2.11 -8.30 -8.92
N GLU A 324 0.84 -8.01 -8.74
CA GLU A 324 0.33 -6.81 -8.13
C GLU A 324 -0.40 -7.16 -6.83
N PHE A 325 -0.30 -6.28 -5.84
CA PHE A 325 -1.04 -6.34 -4.59
C PHE A 325 -1.68 -4.98 -4.34
N SER A 326 -2.99 -4.95 -4.11
CA SER A 326 -3.71 -3.74 -3.76
C SER A 326 -4.86 -4.08 -2.82
N SER A 327 -5.37 -3.06 -2.13
CA SER A 327 -6.59 -3.24 -1.35
C SER A 327 -7.80 -3.20 -2.28
N TYR A 328 -8.47 -4.34 -2.42
CA TYR A 328 -9.76 -4.45 -3.08
C TYR A 328 -10.65 -5.47 -2.35
N ASP A 329 -11.95 -5.38 -2.60
CA ASP A 329 -12.99 -6.09 -1.85
C ASP A 329 -12.90 -5.83 -0.33
N SER A 330 -12.79 -6.89 0.48
CA SER A 330 -12.69 -6.83 1.94
C SER A 330 -11.25 -6.95 2.45
N GLN A 331 -10.24 -6.90 1.56
CA GLN A 331 -8.85 -6.96 1.96
C GLN A 331 -8.42 -5.65 2.63
N LEU A 332 -7.71 -5.77 3.74
CA LEU A 332 -7.16 -4.63 4.46
C LEU A 332 -5.64 -4.69 4.39
N GLU A 333 -5.03 -3.61 3.93
CA GLU A 333 -3.59 -3.44 4.04
C GLU A 333 -3.21 -3.36 5.52
N ILE A 334 -2.25 -4.18 5.94
CA ILE A 334 -1.67 -4.11 7.28
C ILE A 334 -0.28 -3.50 7.20
N GLU A 335 0.02 -2.64 8.17
CA GLU A 335 1.38 -2.14 8.37
C GLU A 335 2.27 -3.27 8.87
N GLU A 336 3.27 -3.64 8.07
CA GLU A 336 4.30 -4.62 8.44
C GLU A 336 5.69 -4.00 8.26
N ASN A 337 6.63 -4.37 9.14
CA ASN A 337 8.03 -3.96 9.06
C ASN A 337 8.25 -2.44 8.91
N SER A 338 7.34 -1.67 9.52
CA SER A 338 7.16 -0.22 9.32
C SER A 338 7.34 0.54 10.63
N TYR A 339 7.93 1.73 10.56
CA TYR A 339 7.97 2.67 11.66
C TYR A 339 7.58 4.06 11.17
N SER A 340 6.84 4.80 11.98
CA SER A 340 6.38 6.15 11.67
C SER A 340 6.65 7.09 12.82
N ALA A 341 7.14 8.29 12.52
CA ALA A 341 7.28 9.36 13.49
C ALA A 341 6.62 10.64 12.95
N ASN A 342 6.02 11.42 13.86
CA ASN A 342 5.41 12.70 13.52
C ASN A 342 6.49 13.73 13.13
N VAL A 343 6.20 14.59 12.15
CA VAL A 343 7.09 15.69 11.77
C VAL A 343 6.91 16.88 12.72
N PRO A 344 7.96 17.36 13.40
CA PRO A 344 7.86 18.51 14.30
C PRO A 344 7.48 19.81 13.57
N GLN A 345 6.42 20.50 14.01
CA GLN A 345 5.97 21.77 13.43
C GLN A 345 6.61 22.96 14.14
N LEU A 346 6.87 24.07 13.44
CA LEU A 346 7.43 25.29 14.05
C LEU A 346 6.80 25.60 15.41
N VAL A 347 7.63 25.78 16.43
CA VAL A 347 7.15 26.26 17.73
C VAL A 347 6.91 27.75 17.59
N LYS A 348 5.65 28.15 17.59
CA LYS A 348 5.24 29.55 17.59
C LYS A 348 4.69 29.90 18.96
N VAL A 349 4.98 31.10 19.40
CA VAL A 349 4.36 31.70 20.58
C VAL A 349 3.32 32.71 20.16
N GLN A 350 2.14 32.54 20.75
CA GLN A 350 1.04 33.49 20.67
C GLN A 350 0.70 34.00 22.07
N PHE A 351 0.43 35.30 22.15
CA PHE A 351 -0.13 35.94 23.34
C PHE A 351 -1.59 36.25 23.03
N LEU A 352 -2.51 35.60 23.74
CA LEU A 352 -3.94 35.74 23.50
C LEU A 352 -4.64 36.32 24.71
N ASP A 353 -5.64 37.16 24.49
CA ASP A 353 -6.64 37.49 25.50
C ASP A 353 -7.44 36.22 25.85
N GLN A 354 -7.56 35.90 27.14
CA GLN A 354 -8.16 34.64 27.60
C GLN A 354 -9.65 34.54 27.26
N ASP A 355 -10.38 35.66 27.27
CA ASP A 355 -11.83 35.67 27.10
C ASP A 355 -12.22 35.71 25.62
N THR A 356 -11.45 36.42 24.81
CA THR A 356 -11.77 36.70 23.41
C THR A 356 -10.94 35.90 22.40
N ASN A 357 -9.83 35.29 22.83
CA ASN A 357 -8.80 34.67 21.98
C ASN A 357 -8.18 35.63 20.95
N GLU A 358 -8.26 36.94 21.17
CA GLU A 358 -7.62 37.93 20.29
C GLU A 358 -6.10 37.98 20.53
N LEU A 359 -5.33 38.10 19.44
CA LEU A 359 -3.88 38.26 19.49
C LEU A 359 -3.50 39.60 20.12
N LEU A 360 -2.77 39.55 21.24
CA LEU A 360 -2.25 40.70 21.96
C LEU A 360 -0.91 41.20 21.40
N ALA A 361 -0.18 40.33 20.69
CA ALA A 361 1.06 40.66 20.01
C ALA A 361 1.25 39.84 18.73
N THR A 362 2.14 40.31 17.86
CA THR A 362 2.62 39.53 16.71
C THR A 362 3.18 38.18 17.16
N GLU A 363 2.84 37.13 16.41
CA GLU A 363 3.39 35.78 16.59
C GLU A 363 4.91 35.79 16.47
N GLU A 364 5.57 35.01 17.33
CA GLU A 364 7.02 34.85 17.31
C GLU A 364 7.38 33.38 17.16
N ILE A 365 8.32 33.07 16.27
CA ILE A 365 8.85 31.71 16.14
C ILE A 365 9.90 31.52 17.24
N LEU A 366 9.60 30.63 18.18
CA LEU A 366 10.48 30.29 19.30
C LEU A 366 11.65 29.43 18.86
N GLN A 367 11.33 28.33 18.17
CA GLN A 367 12.30 27.33 17.76
C GLN A 367 11.91 26.74 16.42
N ASN A 368 12.91 26.64 15.56
CA ASN A 368 12.84 25.91 14.29
C ASN A 368 13.84 24.75 14.25
N THR A 369 14.55 24.46 15.35
CA THR A 369 15.47 23.34 15.48
C THR A 369 15.21 22.58 16.77
N PHE A 370 14.50 21.45 16.69
CA PHE A 370 14.05 20.69 17.85
C PHE A 370 13.51 19.30 17.42
N SER A 371 13.41 18.37 18.37
CA SER A 371 12.64 17.12 18.22
C SER A 371 11.31 17.25 18.95
N ILE A 372 10.32 16.42 18.60
CA ILE A 372 9.07 16.35 19.39
C ILE A 372 9.40 16.10 20.88
N ASP A 373 8.65 16.76 21.76
CA ASP A 373 8.83 16.77 23.22
C ASP A 373 10.12 17.41 23.75
N SER A 374 10.92 18.05 22.89
CA SER A 374 12.01 18.91 23.36
C SER A 374 11.44 20.07 24.18
N THR A 375 12.07 20.40 25.30
CA THR A 375 11.77 21.63 26.03
C THR A 375 12.28 22.83 25.23
N TYR A 376 11.60 23.96 25.37
CA TYR A 376 12.01 25.20 24.72
C TYR A 376 12.07 26.36 25.70
N ASP A 377 13.18 27.10 25.64
CA ASP A 377 13.43 28.27 26.48
C ASP A 377 12.76 29.50 25.86
N ALA A 378 11.81 30.08 26.59
CA ALA A 378 11.07 31.28 26.19
C ALA A 378 11.52 32.53 26.96
N THR A 379 12.65 32.50 27.69
CA THR A 379 13.16 33.63 28.48
C THR A 379 13.29 34.92 27.67
N TYR A 380 13.57 34.82 26.36
CA TYR A 380 13.73 35.98 25.47
C TYR A 380 12.41 36.55 24.92
N LEU A 381 11.28 35.84 25.07
CA LEU A 381 9.98 36.28 24.56
C LEU A 381 9.15 37.04 25.61
N MET A 382 9.78 37.53 26.68
CA MET A 382 9.06 38.29 27.69
C MET A 382 8.42 39.54 27.07
N LYS A 383 7.09 39.56 27.04
CA LYS A 383 6.28 40.73 26.67
C LYS A 383 5.50 41.22 27.88
N THR A 384 5.42 42.53 28.03
CA THR A 384 4.58 43.16 29.06
C THR A 384 3.38 43.79 28.37
N PHE A 385 2.19 43.33 28.74
CA PHE A 385 0.93 43.89 28.28
C PHE A 385 0.34 44.72 29.43
N LYS A 386 0.02 45.97 29.14
CA LYS A 386 -0.63 46.84 30.12
C LYS A 386 -2.04 46.30 30.41
N ASP A 387 -2.41 46.19 31.68
CA ASP A 387 -3.72 45.74 32.17
C ASP A 387 -4.04 44.22 32.02
N TYR A 388 -3.03 43.41 31.70
CA TYR A 388 -3.12 41.95 31.54
C TYR A 388 -2.22 41.18 32.52
N ASP A 389 -2.74 40.08 33.07
CA ASP A 389 -1.95 39.07 33.80
C ASP A 389 -1.76 37.81 32.96
N LEU A 390 -0.55 37.23 32.95
CA LEU A 390 -0.32 35.91 32.36
C LEU A 390 -0.87 34.80 33.27
N VAL A 391 -1.83 34.03 32.77
CA VAL A 391 -2.57 33.05 33.57
C VAL A 391 -2.31 31.59 33.19
N ASN A 392 -1.69 31.33 32.04
CA ASN A 392 -1.36 29.96 31.61
C ASN A 392 -0.14 29.92 30.68
N MET A 393 0.62 28.82 30.76
CA MET A 393 1.73 28.50 29.87
C MET A 393 1.83 26.98 29.63
N PRO A 394 2.32 26.54 28.46
CA PRO A 394 2.61 25.12 28.21
C PRO A 394 3.63 24.55 29.20
N THR A 395 3.48 23.28 29.57
CA THR A 395 4.33 22.62 30.59
C THR A 395 5.75 22.33 30.11
N ASN A 396 6.01 22.40 28.81
CA ASN A 396 7.32 22.20 28.18
C ASN A 396 8.09 23.51 27.93
N VAL A 397 7.54 24.66 28.36
CA VAL A 397 8.24 25.95 28.36
C VAL A 397 9.16 26.06 29.57
N THR A 398 10.39 26.50 29.36
CA THR A 398 11.33 26.86 30.44
C THR A 398 11.70 28.34 30.36
N GLY A 399 12.13 28.93 31.49
CA GLY A 399 12.56 30.33 31.55
C GLY A 399 12.03 31.09 32.77
N THR A 400 12.52 32.32 32.96
CA THR A 400 12.04 33.21 34.03
C THR A 400 11.09 34.24 33.45
N HIS A 401 9.86 34.31 33.96
CA HIS A 401 8.85 35.28 33.53
C HIS A 401 8.67 36.37 34.60
N GLN A 402 9.10 37.60 34.30
CA GLN A 402 8.90 38.76 35.16
C GLN A 402 7.63 39.48 34.72
N HIS A 403 6.51 39.24 35.41
CA HIS A 403 5.30 40.04 35.25
C HIS A 403 5.26 41.12 36.34
N THR A 404 5.18 42.38 35.93
CA THR A 404 4.83 43.50 36.81
C THR A 404 3.44 43.97 36.46
N SER A 405 2.50 43.72 37.37
CA SER A 405 1.14 44.22 37.28
C SER A 405 0.95 45.31 38.34
N THR A 406 0.36 46.44 37.95
CA THR A 406 -0.01 47.49 38.90
C THR A 406 -1.51 47.67 39.03
N HIS A 407 -2.33 47.19 38.08
CA HIS A 407 -3.80 47.12 38.12
C HIS A 407 -4.29 46.10 37.08
N THR A 408 -5.25 45.21 37.40
CA THR A 408 -5.65 44.09 36.55
C THR A 408 -7.11 44.17 36.15
N ASN A 409 -7.40 44.08 34.85
CA ASN A 409 -8.77 43.99 34.30
C ASN A 409 -8.94 42.80 33.33
N HIS A 410 -7.85 42.23 32.79
CA HIS A 410 -7.88 41.18 31.76
C HIS A 410 -6.80 40.10 31.99
N SER A 411 -6.95 38.94 31.35
CA SER A 411 -6.05 37.78 31.48
C SER A 411 -5.48 37.33 30.12
N CYS A 412 -4.22 36.90 30.12
CA CYS A 412 -3.42 36.54 28.94
C CYS A 412 -3.01 35.06 28.97
N LEU A 413 -3.13 34.36 27.85
CA LEU A 413 -2.64 33.00 27.64
C LEU A 413 -1.37 33.02 26.77
N LEU A 414 -0.37 32.22 27.14
CA LEU A 414 0.74 31.83 26.26
C LEU A 414 0.39 30.47 25.65
N LEU A 415 0.43 30.34 24.33
CA LEU A 415 0.25 29.09 23.60
C LEU A 415 1.48 28.76 22.77
#